data_AF-A0A7V8T0C2-F1
#
_entry.id   AF-A0A7V8T0C2-F1
#
_cell.length_a   1.000
_cell.length_b   1.000
_cell.length_c   1.000
_cell.angle_alpha   90.00
_cell.angle_beta   90.00
_cell.angle_gamma   90.00
#
_symmetry.space_group_name_H-M   'P 1'
#
loop_
_entity.id
_entity.type
_entity.pdbx_description
1 polymer ?
#
loop_
_entity_poly.entity_id
_entity_poly.type
_entity_poly.pdbx_seq_one_letter_code
_entity_poly.pdbx_strand_id
1 'polypeptide(L)'
;LGGVIGAALAFGALRVILAMVPPDSIPDEAKVAIDRPVLLFTLGVSFVTALLFGLAPALHASRTQLVTALKESARGAGAGFRRISASGGLVVVEVALSLVLVVGATLMMRTVLAIEDQNLGMRTDHLLTIRVPLSPQRYADAPHRITFFKELLRRAEALPGVESAAMSIGMHPFFGGMETPVEISGASQVDTRPVVIHAVSRDYLKVFGIALLEGRPFSDTDMASGGHWAIVNQSFVRRYFPSTAPLGRIVRVPRLSGDLHLADDTFQIVGVVNDVLNRGLTREIAPELYLPYTLTGDADFLVVLTNTDPASLAKPVAEQVYVLDPDQPVTDVRTMNSLLNDYEYSGPRFSVVLLAVFAALGLTLAVVGVYGVVSNAVAQRTHEIGVRKALGAGSSDVLRLIFRFGARFILPGIAIGLAASIAAARVLRSQLWHVSPHDPVALVSVVVLLL
;
A
#
# COMPACT_ATOMS: atom_id res chain seq x y z
N LEU A 1 35.62 10.69 5.13
CA LEU A 1 35.34 10.32 3.72
C LEU A 1 34.02 9.56 3.58
N GLY A 2 33.88 8.36 4.14
CA GLY A 2 32.63 7.57 4.05
C GLY A 2 31.36 8.33 4.48
N GLY A 3 31.39 9.02 5.63
CA GLY A 3 30.24 9.82 6.08
C GLY A 3 29.86 11.00 5.15
N VAL A 4 30.84 11.61 4.47
CA VAL A 4 30.59 12.71 3.53
C VAL A 4 29.97 12.18 2.23
N ILE A 5 30.49 11.06 1.71
CA ILE A 5 29.91 10.40 0.53
C ILE A 5 28.51 9.86 0.85
N GLY A 6 28.31 9.29 2.04
CA GLY A 6 27.00 8.84 2.51
C GLY A 6 25.97 9.97 2.60
N ALA A 7 26.38 11.15 3.11
CA ALA A 7 25.52 12.33 3.15
C ALA A 7 25.18 12.83 1.73
N ALA A 8 26.15 12.87 0.81
CA ALA A 8 25.90 13.25 -0.59
C ALA A 8 24.94 12.26 -1.29
N LEU A 9 25.12 10.96 -1.07
CA LEU A 9 24.21 9.93 -1.55
C LEU A 9 22.81 10.08 -0.96
N ALA A 10 22.68 10.42 0.32
CA ALA A 10 21.38 10.65 0.96
C ALA A 10 20.64 11.83 0.30
N PHE A 11 21.35 12.92 -0.01
CA PHE A 11 20.77 14.06 -0.74
C PHE A 11 20.28 13.70 -2.13
N GLY A 12 21.08 12.91 -2.88
CA GLY A 12 20.69 12.43 -4.21
C GLY A 12 19.52 11.44 -4.16
N ALA A 13 19.62 10.43 -3.29
CA ALA A 13 18.60 9.40 -3.11
C ALA A 13 17.26 9.99 -2.67
N LEU A 14 17.27 10.96 -1.73
CA LEU A 14 16.03 11.61 -1.30
C LEU A 14 15.31 12.30 -2.47
N ARG A 15 16.05 12.99 -3.36
CA ARG A 15 15.45 13.62 -4.54
C ARG A 15 14.88 12.59 -5.52
N VAL A 16 15.60 11.50 -5.76
CA VAL A 16 15.13 10.43 -6.65
C VAL A 16 13.90 9.75 -6.07
N ILE A 17 13.90 9.46 -4.77
CA ILE A 17 12.75 8.88 -4.07
C ILE A 17 11.55 9.83 -4.18
N LEU A 18 11.71 11.11 -3.87
CA LEU A 18 10.63 12.10 -3.99
C LEU A 18 10.14 12.30 -5.44
N ALA A 19 11.00 12.06 -6.45
CA ALA A 19 10.59 12.12 -7.85
C ALA A 19 9.86 10.86 -8.34
N MET A 20 10.13 9.70 -7.72
CA MET A 20 9.46 8.43 -8.01
C MET A 20 8.15 8.27 -7.24
N VAL A 21 8.03 8.96 -6.12
CA VAL A 21 6.82 8.99 -5.28
C VAL A 21 5.81 9.94 -5.95
N PRO A 22 4.57 9.49 -6.25
CA PRO A 22 3.55 10.32 -6.88
C PRO A 22 3.23 11.58 -6.05
N PRO A 23 2.82 12.70 -6.69
CA PRO A 23 2.29 13.86 -5.96
C PRO A 23 1.17 13.42 -4.99
N ASP A 24 1.05 14.09 -3.84
CA ASP A 24 -0.01 13.89 -2.82
C ASP A 24 0.03 12.57 -2.01
N SER A 25 1.01 11.69 -2.22
CA SER A 25 1.19 10.44 -1.46
C SER A 25 1.77 10.60 -0.05
N ILE A 26 2.36 11.76 0.23
CA ILE A 26 2.84 12.18 1.54
C ILE A 26 1.96 13.37 1.93
N PRO A 27 1.31 13.38 3.12
CA PRO A 27 0.51 14.52 3.56
C PRO A 27 1.32 15.80 3.42
N ASP A 28 0.72 16.89 2.92
CA ASP A 28 1.42 18.17 2.70
C ASP A 28 2.13 18.70 3.97
N GLU A 29 1.65 18.26 5.15
CA GLU A 29 2.21 18.56 6.47
C GLU A 29 3.53 17.83 6.76
N ALA A 30 3.78 16.68 6.11
CA ALA A 30 4.97 15.87 6.27
C ALA A 30 6.12 16.42 5.41
N LYS A 31 6.90 17.31 6.01
CA LYS A 31 8.15 17.82 5.41
C LYS A 31 9.23 16.73 5.36
N VAL A 32 9.29 16.00 4.26
CA VAL A 32 10.38 15.04 4.00
C VAL A 32 11.62 15.80 3.56
N ALA A 33 12.44 16.20 4.54
CA ALA A 33 13.72 16.87 4.32
C ALA A 33 14.82 16.20 5.12
N ILE A 34 16.07 16.43 4.72
CA ILE A 34 17.23 16.05 5.53
C ILE A 34 17.29 17.00 6.73
N ASP A 35 16.84 16.51 7.88
CA ASP A 35 16.86 17.27 9.11
C ASP A 35 18.27 17.28 9.73
N ARG A 36 18.66 18.44 10.27
CA ARG A 36 19.99 18.65 10.87
C ARG A 36 20.27 17.70 12.05
N PRO A 37 19.33 17.42 12.97
CA PRO A 37 19.55 16.46 14.05
C PRO A 37 19.83 15.06 13.52
N VAL A 38 19.12 14.62 12.48
CA VAL A 38 19.32 13.29 11.86
C VAL A 38 20.70 13.22 11.18
N LEU A 39 21.12 14.28 10.49
CA LEU A 39 22.44 14.35 9.87
C LEU A 39 23.57 14.34 10.91
N LEU A 40 23.43 15.11 12.00
CA LEU A 40 24.42 15.14 13.08
C LEU A 40 24.48 13.80 13.83
N PHE A 41 23.32 13.18 14.07
CA PHE A 41 23.24 11.86 14.69
C PHE A 41 23.93 10.79 13.82
N THR A 42 23.63 10.75 12.52
CA THR A 42 24.23 9.79 11.59
C THR A 42 25.73 10.01 11.40
N LEU A 43 26.21 11.26 11.41
CA LEU A 43 27.64 11.58 11.45
C LEU A 43 28.29 11.08 12.76
N GLY A 44 27.63 11.26 13.89
CA GLY A 44 28.06 10.74 15.19
C GLY A 44 28.18 9.22 15.18
N VAL A 45 27.16 8.52 14.67
CA VAL A 45 27.18 7.06 14.50
C VAL A 45 28.34 6.65 13.57
N SER A 46 28.51 7.32 12.42
CA SER A 46 29.62 7.03 11.50
C SER A 46 30.98 7.17 12.16
N PHE A 47 31.16 8.19 13.00
CA PHE A 47 32.39 8.40 13.77
C PHE A 47 32.63 7.28 14.80
N VAL A 48 31.62 6.93 15.60
CA VAL A 48 31.70 5.84 16.57
C VAL A 48 31.99 4.51 15.87
N THR A 49 31.34 4.24 14.73
CA THR A 49 31.56 3.02 13.96
C THR A 49 33.00 2.96 13.44
N ALA A 50 33.53 4.05 12.88
CA ALA A 50 34.92 4.14 12.45
C ALA A 50 35.90 3.96 13.64
N LEU A 51 35.55 4.49 14.81
CA LEU A 51 36.34 4.33 16.03
C LEU A 51 36.37 2.87 16.47
N LEU A 52 35.22 2.20 16.58
CA LEU A 52 35.13 0.80 17.03
C LEU A 52 35.85 -0.16 16.08
N PHE A 53 35.57 -0.07 14.78
CA PHE A 53 36.16 -0.95 13.76
C PHE A 53 37.60 -0.56 13.37
N GLY A 54 38.05 0.65 13.69
CA GLY A 54 39.44 1.08 13.53
C GLY A 54 40.33 0.73 14.73
N LEU A 55 39.81 0.91 15.96
CA LEU A 55 40.54 0.59 17.19
C LEU A 55 40.63 -0.91 17.44
N ALA A 56 39.59 -1.70 17.12
CA ALA A 56 39.64 -3.14 17.35
C ALA A 56 40.82 -3.84 16.62
N PRO A 57 41.07 -3.61 15.30
CA PRO A 57 42.26 -4.10 14.65
C PRO A 57 43.56 -3.48 15.18
N ALA A 58 43.57 -2.19 15.50
CA ALA A 58 44.77 -1.49 15.97
C ALA A 58 45.26 -2.01 17.33
N LEU A 59 44.35 -2.22 18.28
CA LEU A 59 44.66 -2.80 19.59
C LEU A 59 45.10 -4.27 19.48
N HIS A 60 44.52 -5.03 18.54
CA HIS A 60 44.94 -6.40 18.29
C HIS A 60 46.31 -6.49 17.59
N ALA A 61 46.61 -5.59 16.66
CA ALA A 61 47.92 -5.49 16.00
C ALA A 61 49.02 -5.10 16.98
N SER A 62 48.73 -4.12 17.86
CA SER A 62 49.61 -3.69 18.96
C SER A 62 49.99 -4.84 19.90
N ARG A 63 49.03 -5.69 20.28
CA ARG A 63 49.28 -6.85 21.17
C ARG A 63 50.00 -8.01 20.48
N THR A 64 49.90 -8.14 19.15
CA THR A 64 50.51 -9.26 18.42
C THR A 64 51.99 -9.00 18.12
N GLN A 65 52.38 -7.76 17.77
CA GLN A 65 53.79 -7.41 17.52
C GLN A 65 54.74 -7.64 18.71
N LEU A 66 54.25 -7.54 19.96
CA LEU A 66 55.05 -7.84 21.16
C LEU A 66 55.32 -9.34 21.38
N VAL A 67 54.50 -10.23 20.82
CA VAL A 67 54.59 -11.69 21.07
C VAL A 67 55.15 -12.44 19.85
N THR A 68 54.92 -11.96 18.64
CA THR A 68 55.43 -12.60 17.40
C THR A 68 56.91 -12.30 17.13
N ALA A 69 57.42 -11.11 17.51
CA ALA A 69 58.85 -10.79 17.37
C ALA A 69 59.78 -11.70 18.20
N LEU A 70 59.23 -12.49 19.13
CA LEU A 70 59.98 -13.44 19.97
C LEU A 70 59.68 -14.94 19.66
N LYS A 71 58.75 -15.27 18.75
CA LYS A 71 58.26 -16.66 18.55
C LYS A 71 58.01 -17.08 17.09
N GLU A 72 58.56 -16.36 16.13
CA GLU A 72 58.22 -16.47 14.69
C GLU A 72 58.46 -17.86 14.05
N SER A 73 59.15 -18.80 14.69
CA SER A 73 59.46 -20.10 14.08
C SER A 73 58.54 -21.29 14.45
N ALA A 74 57.46 -21.16 15.25
CA ALA A 74 56.84 -22.37 15.84
C ALA A 74 55.34 -22.66 15.61
N ARG A 75 54.44 -21.76 15.18
CA ARG A 75 52.98 -22.07 15.22
C ARG A 75 52.14 -21.52 14.06
N GLY A 76 52.21 -22.19 12.91
CA GLY A 76 51.49 -21.86 11.67
C GLY A 76 50.03 -22.34 11.53
N ALA A 77 49.20 -22.43 12.58
CA ALA A 77 47.81 -22.91 12.38
C ALA A 77 46.71 -22.28 13.27
N GLY A 78 47.02 -21.82 14.50
CA GLY A 78 45.98 -21.46 15.48
C GLY A 78 45.49 -20.01 15.46
N ALA A 79 46.37 -19.05 15.14
CA ALA A 79 46.04 -17.62 15.27
C ALA A 79 45.17 -17.07 14.12
N GLY A 80 45.31 -17.59 12.90
CA GLY A 80 44.50 -17.19 11.74
C GLY A 80 43.04 -17.63 11.84
N PHE A 81 42.76 -18.77 12.46
CA PHE A 81 41.40 -19.34 12.55
C PHE A 81 40.45 -18.52 13.43
N ARG A 82 40.96 -17.93 14.53
CA ARG A 82 40.16 -17.09 15.44
C ARG A 82 39.82 -15.72 14.84
N ARG A 83 40.70 -15.18 13.98
CA ARG A 83 40.49 -13.92 13.26
C ARG A 83 39.47 -14.07 12.13
N ILE A 84 39.56 -15.17 11.38
CA ILE A 84 38.59 -15.54 10.32
C ILE A 84 37.20 -15.81 10.91
N SER A 85 37.11 -16.40 12.11
CA SER A 85 35.86 -16.68 12.80
C SER A 85 35.05 -15.43 13.17
N ALA A 86 35.71 -14.38 13.71
CA ALA A 86 35.03 -13.15 14.11
C ALA A 86 34.51 -12.32 12.92
N SER A 87 35.33 -12.16 11.87
CA SER A 87 34.92 -11.47 10.63
C SER A 87 33.89 -12.28 9.84
N GLY A 88 33.96 -13.61 9.91
CA GLY A 88 32.98 -14.50 9.31
C GLY A 88 31.60 -14.41 9.94
N GLY A 89 31.52 -14.24 11.28
CA GLY A 89 30.26 -14.02 11.98
C GLY A 89 29.56 -12.72 11.54
N LEU A 90 30.32 -11.65 11.31
CA LEU A 90 29.77 -10.38 10.82
C LEU A 90 29.15 -10.53 9.43
N VAL A 91 29.84 -11.24 8.52
CA VAL A 91 29.32 -11.56 7.18
C VAL A 91 28.04 -12.40 7.24
N VAL A 92 27.97 -13.39 8.14
CA VAL A 92 26.75 -14.19 8.34
C VAL A 92 25.57 -13.31 8.74
N VAL A 93 25.77 -12.39 9.69
CA VAL A 93 24.73 -11.44 10.15
C VAL A 93 24.33 -10.47 9.03
N GLU A 94 25.30 -9.97 8.28
CA GLU A 94 25.07 -9.03 7.17
C GLU A 94 24.27 -9.67 6.03
N VAL A 95 24.63 -10.90 5.63
CA VAL A 95 23.86 -11.68 4.66
C VAL A 95 22.45 -11.95 5.19
N ALA A 96 22.31 -12.34 6.46
CA ALA A 96 21.01 -12.60 7.05
C ALA A 96 20.10 -11.35 7.07
N LEU A 97 20.62 -10.20 7.50
CA LEU A 97 19.87 -8.93 7.52
C LEU A 97 19.50 -8.45 6.11
N SER A 98 20.43 -8.56 5.16
CA SER A 98 20.17 -8.23 3.76
C SER A 98 19.05 -9.09 3.19
N LEU A 99 19.05 -10.39 3.49
CA LEU A 99 17.99 -11.30 3.07
C LEU A 99 16.63 -10.87 3.62
N VAL A 100 16.55 -10.51 4.91
CA VAL A 100 15.30 -10.02 5.53
C VAL A 100 14.77 -8.79 4.81
N LEU A 101 15.64 -7.84 4.47
CA LEU A 101 15.25 -6.63 3.75
C LEU A 101 14.76 -6.95 2.32
N VAL A 102 15.47 -7.80 1.58
CA VAL A 102 15.10 -8.17 0.20
C VAL A 102 13.77 -8.95 0.18
N VAL A 103 13.58 -9.90 1.11
CA VAL A 103 12.31 -10.64 1.23
C VAL A 103 11.17 -9.69 1.58
N GLY A 104 11.37 -8.77 2.53
CA GLY A 104 10.38 -7.75 2.88
C GLY A 104 10.00 -6.87 1.68
N ALA A 105 11.00 -6.38 0.92
CA ALA A 105 10.78 -5.60 -0.30
C ALA A 105 9.98 -6.39 -1.34
N THR A 106 10.32 -7.66 -1.55
CA THR A 106 9.66 -8.54 -2.52
C THR A 106 8.21 -8.83 -2.15
N LEU A 107 7.93 -9.11 -0.87
CA LEU A 107 6.57 -9.33 -0.37
C LEU A 107 5.70 -8.07 -0.50
N MET A 108 6.26 -6.89 -0.21
CA MET A 108 5.58 -5.62 -0.41
C MET A 108 5.34 -5.31 -1.89
N MET A 109 6.28 -5.64 -2.77
CA MET A 109 6.11 -5.46 -4.21
C MET A 109 5.00 -6.35 -4.75
N ARG A 110 4.96 -7.61 -4.31
CA ARG A 110 3.86 -8.53 -4.64
C ARG A 110 2.51 -8.05 -4.10
N THR A 111 2.51 -7.42 -2.93
CA THR A 111 1.32 -6.79 -2.35
C THR A 111 0.80 -5.67 -3.25
N VAL A 112 1.66 -4.79 -3.77
CA VAL A 112 1.27 -3.74 -4.73
C VAL A 112 0.67 -4.35 -6.00
N LEU A 113 1.32 -5.35 -6.58
CA LEU A 113 0.83 -6.01 -7.80
C LEU A 113 -0.50 -6.75 -7.57
N ALA A 114 -0.68 -7.38 -6.42
CA ALA A 114 -1.92 -8.06 -6.06
C ALA A 114 -3.09 -7.09 -5.83
N ILE A 115 -2.80 -5.87 -5.38
CA ILE A 115 -3.79 -4.80 -5.28
C ILE A 115 -4.19 -4.31 -6.67
N GLU A 116 -3.21 -4.11 -7.58
CA GLU A 116 -3.47 -3.61 -8.94
C GLU A 116 -4.37 -4.53 -9.76
N ASP A 117 -4.26 -5.85 -9.55
CA ASP A 117 -5.03 -6.86 -10.28
C ASP A 117 -6.35 -7.23 -9.59
N GLN A 118 -6.71 -6.56 -8.49
CA GLN A 118 -7.91 -6.89 -7.73
C GLN A 118 -9.17 -6.37 -8.44
N ASN A 119 -10.14 -7.27 -8.66
CA ASN A 119 -11.47 -6.88 -9.10
C ASN A 119 -12.18 -6.11 -7.98
N LEU A 120 -12.41 -4.81 -8.19
CA LEU A 120 -13.07 -3.91 -7.24
C LEU A 120 -14.59 -4.11 -7.16
N GLY A 121 -15.17 -4.95 -8.05
CA GLY A 121 -16.61 -5.15 -8.18
C GLY A 121 -17.33 -3.99 -8.87
N MET A 122 -16.59 -3.01 -9.37
CA MET A 122 -17.06 -1.78 -10.02
C MET A 122 -16.14 -1.38 -11.17
N ARG A 123 -16.67 -0.59 -12.09
CA ARG A 123 -15.94 0.08 -13.16
C ARG A 123 -15.06 1.20 -12.59
N THR A 124 -13.85 1.31 -13.11
CA THR A 124 -12.90 2.37 -12.75
C THR A 124 -12.37 3.14 -13.96
N ASP A 125 -12.48 2.56 -15.14
CA ASP A 125 -12.12 3.18 -16.40
C ASP A 125 -13.19 4.18 -16.86
N HIS A 126 -12.74 5.19 -17.61
CA HIS A 126 -13.59 6.20 -18.22
C HIS A 126 -14.48 7.03 -17.28
N LEU A 127 -14.14 7.06 -15.97
CA LEU A 127 -14.86 7.83 -14.96
C LEU A 127 -14.13 9.13 -14.59
N LEU A 128 -14.87 10.23 -14.64
CA LEU A 128 -14.49 11.54 -14.10
C LEU A 128 -15.27 11.79 -12.82
N THR A 129 -14.60 12.25 -11.79
CA THR A 129 -15.19 12.54 -10.48
C THR A 129 -14.99 14.00 -10.14
N ILE A 130 -16.03 14.64 -9.64
CA ILE A 130 -16.03 16.05 -9.27
C ILE A 130 -16.74 16.19 -7.94
N ARG A 131 -16.15 16.92 -7.00
CA ARG A 131 -16.80 17.24 -5.74
C ARG A 131 -17.49 18.60 -5.84
N VAL A 132 -18.77 18.62 -5.47
CA VAL A 132 -19.67 19.78 -5.50
C VAL A 132 -20.34 19.93 -4.13
N PRO A 133 -19.61 20.39 -3.10
CA PRO A 133 -20.14 20.48 -1.75
C PRO A 133 -21.04 21.71 -1.59
N LEU A 134 -22.36 21.53 -1.57
CA LEU A 134 -23.30 22.66 -1.49
C LEU A 134 -23.15 23.43 -0.17
N SER A 135 -23.19 24.76 -0.24
CA SER A 135 -23.14 25.61 0.95
C SER A 135 -24.39 25.43 1.83
N PRO A 136 -24.25 25.03 3.11
CA PRO A 136 -25.39 24.86 4.02
C PRO A 136 -26.19 26.14 4.26
N GLN A 137 -25.56 27.32 4.10
CA GLN A 137 -26.23 28.60 4.29
C GLN A 137 -27.14 28.97 3.11
N ARG A 138 -26.77 28.57 1.89
CA ARG A 138 -27.48 28.90 0.65
C ARG A 138 -28.46 27.80 0.24
N TYR A 139 -28.13 26.55 0.58
CA TYR A 139 -28.92 25.36 0.29
C TYR A 139 -29.38 24.66 1.58
N ALA A 140 -30.07 25.42 2.44
CA ALA A 140 -30.48 24.94 3.77
C ALA A 140 -31.53 23.82 3.71
N ASP A 141 -32.42 23.85 2.72
CA ASP A 141 -33.52 22.89 2.59
C ASP A 141 -33.30 21.83 1.49
N ALA A 142 -33.85 20.64 1.73
CA ALA A 142 -33.72 19.50 0.82
C ALA A 142 -34.30 19.76 -0.59
N PRO A 143 -35.48 20.39 -0.76
CA PRO A 143 -36.02 20.69 -2.09
C PRO A 143 -35.11 21.51 -3.00
N HIS A 144 -34.45 22.56 -2.47
CA HIS A 144 -33.49 23.34 -3.26
C HIS A 144 -32.25 22.52 -3.64
N ARG A 145 -31.68 21.73 -2.71
CA ARG A 145 -30.56 20.82 -3.01
C ARG A 145 -30.92 19.81 -4.10
N ILE A 146 -32.07 19.18 -3.98
CA ILE A 146 -32.57 18.19 -4.95
C ILE A 146 -32.72 18.82 -6.33
N THR A 147 -33.29 20.02 -6.40
CA THR A 147 -33.51 20.75 -7.66
C THR A 147 -32.18 21.07 -8.33
N PHE A 148 -31.18 21.55 -7.57
CA PHE A 148 -29.84 21.83 -8.08
C PHE A 148 -29.20 20.58 -8.67
N PHE A 149 -29.16 19.47 -7.92
CA PHE A 149 -28.52 18.24 -8.39
C PHE A 149 -29.25 17.58 -9.56
N LYS A 150 -30.59 17.65 -9.62
CA LYS A 150 -31.36 17.18 -10.78
C LYS A 150 -30.97 17.94 -12.04
N GLU A 151 -30.87 19.26 -11.96
CA GLU A 151 -30.50 20.09 -13.11
C GLU A 151 -29.03 19.91 -13.49
N LEU A 152 -28.14 19.74 -12.51
CA LEU A 152 -26.72 19.44 -12.75
C LEU A 152 -26.55 18.11 -13.50
N LEU A 153 -27.22 17.05 -13.05
CA LEU A 153 -27.22 15.75 -13.74
C LEU A 153 -27.70 15.88 -15.19
N ARG A 154 -28.84 16.54 -15.40
CA ARG A 154 -29.41 16.74 -16.74
C ARG A 154 -28.46 17.48 -17.68
N ARG A 155 -27.73 18.49 -17.16
CA ARG A 155 -26.76 19.26 -17.94
C ARG A 155 -25.49 18.48 -18.22
N ALA A 156 -24.97 17.76 -17.23
CA ALA A 156 -23.78 16.92 -17.40
C ALA A 156 -24.03 15.83 -18.45
N GLU A 157 -25.19 15.16 -18.41
CA GLU A 157 -25.57 14.13 -19.39
C GLU A 157 -25.77 14.66 -20.81
N ALA A 158 -26.10 15.95 -20.97
CA ALA A 158 -26.27 16.58 -22.27
C ALA A 158 -24.93 16.93 -22.95
N LEU A 159 -23.79 16.82 -22.26
CA LEU A 159 -22.49 17.13 -22.83
C LEU A 159 -22.03 16.04 -23.82
N PRO A 160 -21.51 16.42 -25.00
CA PRO A 160 -20.89 15.47 -25.92
C PRO A 160 -19.74 14.72 -25.25
N GLY A 161 -19.72 13.39 -25.38
CA GLY A 161 -18.71 12.53 -24.76
C GLY A 161 -19.10 11.98 -23.38
N VAL A 162 -20.21 12.43 -22.78
CA VAL A 162 -20.80 11.85 -21.57
C VAL A 162 -21.80 10.76 -21.93
N GLU A 163 -21.66 9.58 -21.34
CA GLU A 163 -22.60 8.46 -21.51
C GLU A 163 -23.70 8.47 -20.43
N SER A 164 -23.33 8.77 -19.19
CA SER A 164 -24.25 8.78 -18.04
C SER A 164 -23.60 9.55 -16.88
N ALA A 165 -24.41 10.15 -16.01
CA ALA A 165 -23.92 10.81 -14.80
C ALA A 165 -24.65 10.33 -13.55
N ALA A 166 -23.98 10.41 -12.40
CA ALA A 166 -24.55 10.03 -11.12
C ALA A 166 -24.09 10.96 -9.99
N MET A 167 -24.97 11.14 -9.01
CA MET A 167 -24.67 11.85 -7.76
C MET A 167 -24.57 10.86 -6.61
N SER A 168 -23.68 11.16 -5.66
CA SER A 168 -23.60 10.42 -4.39
C SER A 168 -23.02 11.25 -3.25
N ILE A 169 -23.40 10.94 -2.00
CA ILE A 169 -22.80 11.52 -0.78
C ILE A 169 -21.43 10.90 -0.45
N GLY A 170 -21.10 9.78 -1.08
CA GLY A 170 -19.83 9.08 -0.95
C GLY A 170 -19.36 8.50 -2.28
N MET A 171 -18.07 8.18 -2.38
CA MET A 171 -17.46 7.62 -3.58
C MET A 171 -16.72 6.34 -3.21
N HIS A 172 -17.16 5.22 -3.77
CA HIS A 172 -16.42 3.96 -3.66
C HIS A 172 -15.05 4.07 -4.35
N PRO A 173 -13.99 3.44 -3.80
CA PRO A 173 -13.86 2.87 -2.45
C PRO A 173 -13.42 3.89 -1.37
N PHE A 174 -13.17 5.15 -1.73
CA PHE A 174 -12.39 6.11 -0.92
C PHE A 174 -13.18 6.88 0.14
N PHE A 175 -14.36 7.37 -0.21
CA PHE A 175 -15.17 8.26 0.61
C PHE A 175 -16.45 7.52 0.95
N GLY A 176 -16.38 6.69 1.99
CA GLY A 176 -17.50 5.85 2.42
C GLY A 176 -18.67 6.67 2.95
N GLY A 177 -19.88 6.17 2.68
CA GLY A 177 -21.12 6.78 3.14
C GLY A 177 -21.30 6.73 4.66
N MET A 178 -22.51 7.05 5.12
CA MET A 178 -22.81 7.12 6.55
C MET A 178 -22.73 5.73 7.19
N GLU A 179 -21.83 5.54 8.14
CA GLU A 179 -21.79 4.31 8.94
C GLU A 179 -22.76 4.40 10.13
N THR A 180 -23.78 3.54 10.13
CA THR A 180 -24.74 3.49 11.22
C THR A 180 -25.36 2.10 11.36
N PRO A 181 -25.77 1.67 12.56
CA PRO A 181 -26.55 0.44 12.72
C PRO A 181 -27.91 0.56 12.03
N VAL A 182 -28.42 -0.57 11.56
CA VAL A 182 -29.77 -0.69 10.97
C VAL A 182 -30.57 -1.74 11.71
N GLU A 183 -31.89 -1.60 11.69
CA GLU A 183 -32.80 -2.60 12.27
C GLU A 183 -33.52 -3.34 11.14
N ILE A 184 -33.57 -4.67 11.22
CA ILE A 184 -34.34 -5.48 10.28
C ILE A 184 -35.70 -5.79 10.91
N SER A 185 -36.78 -5.43 10.21
CA SER A 185 -38.13 -5.69 10.70
C SER A 185 -38.36 -7.20 10.88
N GLY A 186 -38.72 -7.60 12.11
CA GLY A 186 -38.91 -9.01 12.49
C GLY A 186 -37.66 -9.76 12.96
N ALA A 187 -36.50 -9.10 13.08
CA ALA A 187 -35.31 -9.72 13.67
C ALA A 187 -35.43 -9.84 15.20
N SER A 188 -35.05 -10.99 15.75
CA SER A 188 -35.13 -11.25 17.20
C SER A 188 -34.00 -10.62 18.02
N GLN A 189 -32.92 -10.16 17.37
CA GLN A 189 -31.78 -9.52 18.01
C GLN A 189 -31.46 -8.19 17.33
N VAL A 190 -31.18 -7.18 18.14
CA VAL A 190 -30.68 -5.89 17.67
C VAL A 190 -29.21 -6.04 17.31
N ASP A 191 -28.87 -5.82 16.05
CA ASP A 191 -27.49 -5.83 15.57
C ASP A 191 -26.93 -4.40 15.59
N THR A 192 -25.98 -4.14 16.48
CA THR A 192 -25.38 -2.81 16.68
C THR A 192 -24.16 -2.55 15.80
N ARG A 193 -23.71 -3.53 15.02
CA ARG A 193 -22.56 -3.36 14.12
C ARG A 193 -22.98 -2.50 12.91
N PRO A 194 -22.19 -1.50 12.51
CA PRO A 194 -22.58 -0.54 11.47
C PRO A 194 -22.71 -1.18 10.08
N VAL A 195 -23.56 -0.55 9.27
CA VAL A 195 -23.75 -0.74 7.82
C VAL A 195 -23.37 0.59 7.15
N VAL A 196 -22.80 0.52 5.95
CA VAL A 196 -22.46 1.71 5.17
C VAL A 196 -23.68 2.12 4.35
N ILE A 197 -24.13 3.36 4.50
CA ILE A 197 -25.29 3.90 3.79
C ILE A 197 -24.86 4.92 2.76
N HIS A 198 -25.21 4.68 1.50
CA HIS A 198 -24.92 5.58 0.38
C HIS A 198 -26.21 6.21 -0.13
N ALA A 199 -26.25 7.54 -0.12
CA ALA A 199 -27.29 8.30 -0.80
C ALA A 199 -26.87 8.45 -2.28
N VAL A 200 -27.64 7.88 -3.22
CA VAL A 200 -27.25 7.76 -4.62
C VAL A 200 -28.35 8.22 -5.58
N SER A 201 -27.97 8.64 -6.78
CA SER A 201 -28.89 8.87 -7.90
C SER A 201 -29.31 7.57 -8.60
N ARG A 202 -30.35 7.67 -9.44
CA ARG A 202 -30.89 6.56 -10.24
C ARG A 202 -29.82 5.76 -10.99
N ASP A 203 -28.96 6.45 -11.72
CA ASP A 203 -27.99 5.82 -12.63
C ASP A 203 -26.65 5.48 -11.97
N TYR A 204 -26.56 5.57 -10.64
CA TYR A 204 -25.32 5.29 -9.90
C TYR A 204 -24.76 3.89 -10.19
N LEU A 205 -25.61 2.86 -10.11
CA LEU A 205 -25.20 1.48 -10.39
C LEU A 205 -24.72 1.32 -11.84
N LYS A 206 -25.34 2.03 -12.79
CA LYS A 206 -24.97 2.00 -14.21
C LYS A 206 -23.62 2.66 -14.45
N VAL A 207 -23.40 3.85 -13.90
CA VAL A 207 -22.13 4.60 -14.02
C VAL A 207 -20.98 3.76 -13.49
N PHE A 208 -21.15 3.13 -12.34
CA PHE A 208 -20.14 2.27 -11.72
C PHE A 208 -20.14 0.83 -12.22
N GLY A 209 -21.00 0.46 -13.17
CA GLY A 209 -21.10 -0.91 -13.68
C GLY A 209 -21.36 -1.97 -12.60
N ILE A 210 -22.04 -1.59 -11.51
CA ILE A 210 -22.38 -2.49 -10.41
C ILE A 210 -23.51 -3.42 -10.89
N ALA A 211 -23.28 -4.73 -10.79
CA ALA A 211 -24.18 -5.75 -11.27
C ALA A 211 -25.37 -5.94 -10.30
N LEU A 212 -26.58 -5.81 -10.85
CA LEU A 212 -27.80 -6.20 -10.15
C LEU A 212 -27.96 -7.72 -10.19
N LEU A 213 -28.00 -8.35 -9.03
CA LEU A 213 -28.15 -9.80 -8.87
C LEU A 213 -29.62 -10.21 -8.78
N GLU A 214 -30.42 -9.45 -8.03
CA GLU A 214 -31.84 -9.72 -7.83
C GLU A 214 -32.65 -8.41 -7.77
N GLY A 215 -33.93 -8.47 -8.15
CA GLY A 215 -34.85 -7.34 -8.06
C GLY A 215 -34.70 -6.35 -9.22
N ARG A 216 -34.69 -5.05 -8.92
CA ARG A 216 -34.66 -3.96 -9.91
C ARG A 216 -33.80 -2.77 -9.44
N PRO A 217 -33.25 -1.95 -10.37
CA PRO A 217 -32.64 -0.68 -10.00
C PRO A 217 -33.72 0.34 -9.63
N PHE A 218 -33.29 1.50 -9.11
CA PHE A 218 -34.18 2.64 -8.88
C PHE A 218 -34.75 3.18 -10.21
N SER A 219 -36.00 3.62 -10.18
CA SER A 219 -36.67 4.33 -11.27
C SER A 219 -36.90 5.80 -10.93
N ASP A 220 -37.27 6.62 -11.93
CA ASP A 220 -37.61 8.04 -11.68
C ASP A 220 -38.76 8.21 -10.69
N THR A 221 -39.72 7.26 -10.69
CA THR A 221 -40.82 7.27 -9.74
C THR A 221 -40.34 7.03 -8.32
N ASP A 222 -39.37 6.13 -8.11
CA ASP A 222 -38.79 5.88 -6.79
C ASP A 222 -38.06 7.11 -6.25
N MET A 223 -37.32 7.80 -7.12
CA MET A 223 -36.60 9.03 -6.78
C MET A 223 -37.57 10.17 -6.44
N ALA A 224 -38.77 10.16 -6.99
CA ALA A 224 -39.81 11.17 -6.76
C ALA A 224 -40.75 10.84 -5.57
N SER A 225 -40.94 9.56 -5.24
CA SER A 225 -41.94 9.09 -4.26
C SER A 225 -41.48 9.18 -2.79
N GLY A 226 -40.58 10.10 -2.47
CA GLY A 226 -40.04 10.24 -1.11
C GLY A 226 -38.99 9.19 -0.71
N GLY A 227 -38.53 8.34 -1.63
CA GLY A 227 -37.28 7.60 -1.46
C GLY A 227 -37.25 6.44 -0.45
N HIS A 228 -38.40 5.88 -0.04
CA HIS A 228 -38.49 4.74 0.91
C HIS A 228 -38.10 3.37 0.31
N TRP A 229 -37.15 3.37 -0.62
CA TRP A 229 -36.68 2.20 -1.34
C TRP A 229 -35.19 2.00 -1.08
N ALA A 230 -34.77 0.76 -0.92
CA ALA A 230 -33.39 0.42 -0.68
C ALA A 230 -32.88 -0.64 -1.65
N ILE A 231 -31.62 -0.50 -2.06
CA ILE A 231 -30.85 -1.56 -2.71
C ILE A 231 -29.75 -1.98 -1.74
N VAL A 232 -29.48 -3.27 -1.62
CA VAL A 232 -28.46 -3.81 -0.68
C VAL A 232 -27.41 -4.62 -1.41
N ASN A 233 -26.20 -4.72 -0.86
CA ASN A 233 -25.19 -5.61 -1.43
C ASN A 233 -25.32 -7.06 -0.91
N GLN A 234 -24.58 -7.97 -1.53
CA GLN A 234 -24.60 -9.39 -1.17
C GLN A 234 -24.09 -9.63 0.27
N SER A 235 -23.12 -8.86 0.76
CA SER A 235 -22.65 -8.85 2.15
C SER A 235 -23.77 -8.56 3.15
N PHE A 236 -24.67 -7.63 2.84
CA PHE A 236 -25.84 -7.33 3.65
C PHE A 236 -26.81 -8.51 3.71
N VAL A 237 -27.10 -9.12 2.55
CA VAL A 237 -27.97 -10.29 2.46
C VAL A 237 -27.40 -11.46 3.26
N ARG A 238 -26.10 -11.76 3.12
CA ARG A 238 -25.44 -12.84 3.89
C ARG A 238 -25.54 -12.63 5.40
N ARG A 239 -25.49 -11.37 5.86
CA ARG A 239 -25.50 -11.05 7.29
C ARG A 239 -26.90 -11.09 7.91
N TYR A 240 -27.89 -10.54 7.21
CA TYR A 240 -29.22 -10.33 7.77
C TYR A 240 -30.28 -11.32 7.25
N PHE A 241 -30.05 -11.91 6.08
CA PHE A 241 -30.98 -12.82 5.41
C PHE A 241 -30.27 -14.10 4.90
N PRO A 242 -29.52 -14.85 5.73
CA PRO A 242 -28.75 -16.02 5.28
C PRO A 242 -29.62 -17.16 4.72
N SER A 243 -30.90 -17.22 5.14
CA SER A 243 -31.82 -18.32 4.78
C SER A 243 -33.19 -17.81 4.30
N THR A 244 -33.32 -16.51 4.01
CA THR A 244 -34.61 -15.89 3.67
C THR A 244 -34.44 -14.92 2.50
N ALA A 245 -35.51 -14.73 1.71
CA ALA A 245 -35.48 -13.78 0.60
C ALA A 245 -35.41 -12.32 1.15
N PRO A 246 -34.46 -11.50 0.66
CA PRO A 246 -34.30 -10.12 1.13
C PRO A 246 -35.29 -9.16 0.47
N LEU A 247 -35.74 -9.44 -0.76
CA LEU A 247 -36.64 -8.56 -1.50
C LEU A 247 -37.98 -8.38 -0.78
N GLY A 248 -38.46 -7.14 -0.74
CA GLY A 248 -39.69 -6.74 -0.09
C GLY A 248 -39.62 -6.63 1.44
N ARG A 249 -38.47 -6.98 2.05
CA ARG A 249 -38.25 -6.78 3.49
C ARG A 249 -38.03 -5.31 3.82
N ILE A 250 -38.36 -4.95 5.05
CA ILE A 250 -38.24 -3.59 5.56
C ILE A 250 -37.01 -3.48 6.46
N VAL A 251 -36.15 -2.52 6.13
CA VAL A 251 -34.99 -2.10 6.91
C VAL A 251 -35.30 -0.74 7.52
N ARG A 252 -34.97 -0.54 8.79
CA ARG A 252 -35.07 0.76 9.46
C ARG A 252 -33.69 1.35 9.68
N VAL A 253 -33.58 2.66 9.51
CA VAL A 253 -32.36 3.42 9.77
C VAL A 253 -32.64 4.51 10.81
N PRO A 254 -32.66 4.18 12.11
CA PRO A 254 -33.12 5.09 13.17
C PRO A 254 -32.42 6.45 13.20
N ARG A 255 -31.14 6.47 12.80
CA ARG A 255 -30.34 7.70 12.72
C ARG A 255 -30.94 8.74 11.77
N LEU A 256 -31.62 8.32 10.69
CA LEU A 256 -32.24 9.25 9.74
C LEU A 256 -33.45 9.98 10.35
N SER A 257 -34.23 9.33 11.23
CA SER A 257 -35.31 10.01 11.95
C SER A 257 -34.78 10.93 13.06
N GLY A 258 -33.70 10.53 13.72
CA GLY A 258 -33.06 11.32 14.79
C GLY A 258 -32.36 12.58 14.27
N ASP A 259 -31.27 12.40 13.53
CA ASP A 259 -30.35 13.47 13.14
C ASP A 259 -30.91 14.32 11.97
N LEU A 260 -31.67 13.69 11.06
CA LEU A 260 -32.15 14.30 9.82
C LEU A 260 -33.66 14.56 9.82
N HIS A 261 -34.33 14.28 10.95
CA HIS A 261 -35.77 14.51 11.16
C HIS A 261 -36.67 13.91 10.07
N LEU A 262 -36.26 12.79 9.46
CA LEU A 262 -37.13 12.05 8.56
C LEU A 262 -38.33 11.49 9.30
N ALA A 263 -39.52 11.73 8.75
CA ALA A 263 -40.79 11.27 9.33
C ALA A 263 -40.94 9.74 9.32
N ASP A 264 -40.32 9.08 8.34
CA ASP A 264 -40.32 7.63 8.18
C ASP A 264 -38.87 7.16 7.92
N ASP A 265 -38.36 6.32 8.83
CA ASP A 265 -37.02 5.74 8.77
C ASP A 265 -36.98 4.35 8.14
N THR A 266 -38.09 3.93 7.52
CA THR A 266 -38.25 2.59 6.96
C THR A 266 -38.06 2.58 5.45
N PHE A 267 -37.40 1.52 4.97
CA PHE A 267 -37.04 1.34 3.56
C PHE A 267 -37.30 -0.09 3.13
N GLN A 268 -38.02 -0.26 2.03
CA GLN A 268 -38.27 -1.57 1.44
C GLN A 268 -37.14 -1.96 0.48
N ILE A 269 -36.58 -3.16 0.64
CA ILE A 269 -35.54 -3.67 -0.24
C ILE A 269 -36.14 -4.03 -1.61
N VAL A 270 -35.68 -3.40 -2.68
CA VAL A 270 -36.15 -3.61 -4.06
C VAL A 270 -35.11 -4.23 -4.98
N GLY A 271 -33.84 -4.26 -4.56
CA GLY A 271 -32.76 -4.83 -5.35
C GLY A 271 -31.60 -5.33 -4.49
N VAL A 272 -30.86 -6.29 -5.04
CA VAL A 272 -29.61 -6.81 -4.49
C VAL A 272 -28.52 -6.66 -5.54
N VAL A 273 -27.37 -6.11 -5.16
CA VAL A 273 -26.20 -5.92 -6.03
C VAL A 273 -25.01 -6.77 -5.60
N ASN A 274 -24.03 -6.95 -6.49
CA ASN A 274 -22.77 -7.55 -6.14
C ASN A 274 -22.02 -6.74 -5.09
N ASP A 275 -21.09 -7.39 -4.40
CA ASP A 275 -20.20 -6.72 -3.47
C ASP A 275 -19.19 -5.84 -4.22
N VAL A 276 -19.05 -4.61 -3.74
CA VAL A 276 -18.06 -3.62 -4.17
C VAL A 276 -17.16 -3.31 -2.97
N LEU A 277 -15.87 -3.09 -3.20
CA LEU A 277 -14.95 -2.68 -2.13
C LEU A 277 -15.35 -1.31 -1.58
N ASN A 278 -15.61 -1.24 -0.27
CA ASN A 278 -16.26 -0.09 0.36
C ASN A 278 -15.64 0.41 1.67
N ARG A 279 -14.59 -0.27 2.16
CA ARG A 279 -13.83 0.13 3.36
C ARG A 279 -12.34 0.18 3.04
N GLY A 280 -12.02 0.79 1.90
CA GLY A 280 -10.74 0.66 1.24
C GLY A 280 -10.47 -0.78 0.77
N LEU A 281 -9.31 -0.99 0.17
CA LEU A 281 -8.89 -2.30 -0.32
C LEU A 281 -8.68 -3.31 0.79
N THR A 282 -8.23 -2.88 1.97
CA THR A 282 -7.63 -3.78 2.97
C THR A 282 -8.61 -4.45 3.96
N ARG A 283 -9.88 -4.05 3.94
CA ARG A 283 -10.89 -4.51 4.90
C ARG A 283 -11.91 -5.41 4.21
N GLU A 284 -12.52 -6.29 4.99
CA GLU A 284 -13.67 -7.07 4.50
C GLU A 284 -14.79 -6.14 4.02
N ILE A 285 -15.44 -6.53 2.94
CA ILE A 285 -16.52 -5.76 2.32
C ILE A 285 -17.67 -5.65 3.32
N ALA A 286 -17.95 -4.43 3.75
CA ALA A 286 -19.03 -4.16 4.70
C ALA A 286 -20.40 -4.35 4.03
N PRO A 287 -21.43 -4.73 4.81
CA PRO A 287 -22.82 -4.59 4.39
C PRO A 287 -23.14 -3.17 3.95
N GLU A 288 -23.88 -3.02 2.85
CA GLU A 288 -24.27 -1.72 2.31
C GLU A 288 -25.75 -1.57 2.07
N LEU A 289 -26.20 -0.33 2.21
CA LEU A 289 -27.54 0.12 1.90
C LEU A 289 -27.47 1.35 0.99
N TYR A 290 -27.95 1.22 -0.24
CA TYR A 290 -28.09 2.31 -1.19
C TYR A 290 -29.50 2.88 -1.07
N LEU A 291 -29.59 4.19 -0.83
CA LEU A 291 -30.83 4.94 -0.68
C LEU A 291 -30.89 6.09 -1.69
N PRO A 292 -32.08 6.54 -2.13
CA PRO A 292 -32.21 7.71 -2.99
C PRO A 292 -31.66 8.97 -2.33
N TYR A 293 -30.77 9.70 -3.02
CA TYR A 293 -30.27 11.00 -2.53
C TYR A 293 -31.38 12.04 -2.32
N THR A 294 -32.54 11.84 -2.95
CA THR A 294 -33.71 12.72 -2.83
C THR A 294 -34.40 12.66 -1.46
N LEU A 295 -34.02 11.73 -0.58
CA LEU A 295 -34.51 11.67 0.80
C LEU A 295 -34.12 12.92 1.60
N THR A 296 -32.84 13.30 1.54
CA THR A 296 -32.31 14.46 2.25
C THR A 296 -31.82 15.55 1.31
N GLY A 297 -31.70 15.25 0.02
CA GLY A 297 -31.06 16.14 -0.95
C GLY A 297 -29.54 16.22 -0.80
N ASP A 298 -28.94 15.40 0.07
CA ASP A 298 -27.50 15.45 0.33
C ASP A 298 -26.75 14.58 -0.69
N ALA A 299 -25.85 15.22 -1.41
CA ALA A 299 -24.88 14.59 -2.28
C ALA A 299 -23.65 15.49 -2.36
N ASP A 300 -22.48 14.90 -2.58
CA ASP A 300 -21.19 15.60 -2.56
C ASP A 300 -20.41 15.40 -3.86
N PHE A 301 -20.58 14.25 -4.51
CA PHE A 301 -19.80 13.86 -5.67
C PHE A 301 -20.70 13.68 -6.89
N LEU A 302 -20.31 14.34 -7.98
CA LEU A 302 -20.76 14.06 -9.34
C LEU A 302 -19.76 13.11 -9.98
N VAL A 303 -20.26 11.99 -10.50
CA VAL A 303 -19.46 11.00 -11.23
C VAL A 303 -20.01 10.90 -12.64
N VAL A 304 -19.13 11.01 -13.63
CA VAL A 304 -19.49 11.05 -15.04
C VAL A 304 -18.79 9.90 -15.75
N LEU A 305 -19.59 9.04 -16.38
CA LEU A 305 -19.12 8.02 -17.30
C LEU A 305 -18.97 8.63 -18.69
N THR A 306 -17.81 8.41 -19.30
CA THR A 306 -17.41 9.10 -20.53
C THR A 306 -17.06 8.09 -21.64
N ASN A 307 -17.20 8.51 -22.90
CA ASN A 307 -16.80 7.72 -24.08
C ASN A 307 -15.49 8.24 -24.71
N THR A 308 -14.88 9.25 -24.08
CA THR A 308 -13.61 9.88 -24.47
C THR A 308 -12.66 9.86 -23.29
N ASP A 309 -11.48 10.48 -23.42
CA ASP A 309 -10.60 10.68 -22.27
C ASP A 309 -11.32 11.50 -21.16
N PRO A 310 -11.52 10.95 -19.95
CA PRO A 310 -12.24 11.64 -18.87
C PRO A 310 -11.61 12.98 -18.49
N ALA A 311 -10.28 13.09 -18.58
CA ALA A 311 -9.57 14.31 -18.23
C ALA A 311 -9.94 15.49 -19.15
N SER A 312 -10.31 15.21 -20.41
CA SER A 312 -10.74 16.23 -21.37
C SER A 312 -12.10 16.85 -21.01
N LEU A 313 -12.94 16.13 -20.24
CA LEU A 313 -14.27 16.57 -19.81
C LEU A 313 -14.28 17.28 -18.45
N ALA A 314 -13.14 17.32 -17.75
CA ALA A 314 -12.97 18.00 -16.47
C ALA A 314 -13.52 19.44 -16.47
N LYS A 315 -13.05 20.25 -17.43
CA LYS A 315 -13.45 21.66 -17.54
C LYS A 315 -14.92 21.82 -18.03
N PRO A 316 -15.36 21.16 -19.12
CA PRO A 316 -16.75 21.25 -19.57
C PRO A 316 -17.80 20.88 -18.51
N VAL A 317 -17.52 19.84 -17.71
CA VAL A 317 -18.44 19.42 -16.64
C VAL A 317 -18.41 20.41 -15.48
N ALA A 318 -17.22 20.86 -15.05
CA ALA A 318 -17.09 21.87 -13.99
C ALA A 318 -17.82 23.18 -14.36
N GLU A 319 -17.77 23.60 -15.62
CA GLU A 319 -18.50 24.77 -16.12
C GLU A 319 -20.02 24.65 -15.94
N GLN A 320 -20.60 23.44 -15.97
CA GLN A 320 -22.04 23.27 -15.72
C GLN A 320 -22.43 23.60 -14.28
N VAL A 321 -21.53 23.39 -13.32
CA VAL A 321 -21.73 23.79 -11.92
C VAL A 321 -21.77 25.31 -11.83
N TYR A 322 -20.79 26.00 -12.43
CA TYR A 322 -20.71 27.46 -12.40
C TYR A 322 -21.84 28.16 -13.15
N VAL A 323 -22.42 27.53 -14.16
CA VAL A 323 -23.62 28.05 -14.85
C VAL A 323 -24.85 28.01 -13.95
N LEU A 324 -24.95 27.02 -13.06
CA LEU A 324 -26.05 26.93 -12.09
C LEU A 324 -25.83 27.86 -10.89
N ASP A 325 -24.60 27.89 -10.37
CA ASP A 325 -24.23 28.76 -9.27
C ASP A 325 -22.74 29.17 -9.41
N PRO A 326 -22.45 30.41 -9.83
CA PRO A 326 -21.08 30.89 -10.01
C PRO A 326 -20.23 30.88 -8.74
N ASP A 327 -20.87 30.94 -7.57
CA ASP A 327 -20.18 30.97 -6.27
C ASP A 327 -19.94 29.56 -5.70
N GLN A 328 -20.42 28.52 -6.38
CA GLN A 328 -20.33 27.15 -5.91
C GLN A 328 -18.91 26.59 -6.14
N PRO A 329 -18.20 26.17 -5.08
CA PRO A 329 -16.90 25.55 -5.25
C PRO A 329 -17.01 24.24 -6.00
N VAL A 330 -16.10 24.06 -6.95
CA VAL A 330 -15.81 22.78 -7.60
C VAL A 330 -14.43 22.36 -7.13
N THR A 331 -14.33 21.22 -6.45
CA THR A 331 -13.06 20.69 -5.94
C THR A 331 -12.85 19.25 -6.41
N ASP A 332 -11.63 18.76 -6.24
CA ASP A 332 -11.28 17.35 -6.45
C ASP A 332 -11.67 16.78 -7.83
N VAL A 333 -11.53 17.61 -8.88
CA VAL A 333 -11.77 17.20 -10.27
C VAL A 333 -10.66 16.26 -10.71
N ARG A 334 -10.92 14.95 -10.64
CA ARG A 334 -9.93 13.89 -10.86
C ARG A 334 -10.56 12.77 -11.69
N THR A 335 -9.74 12.00 -12.38
CA THR A 335 -10.20 10.73 -12.96
C THR A 335 -10.21 9.66 -11.87
N MET A 336 -11.09 8.66 -11.97
CA MET A 336 -11.15 7.57 -10.99
C MET A 336 -9.81 6.81 -10.91
N ASN A 337 -9.13 6.61 -12.05
CA ASN A 337 -7.80 6.03 -12.08
C ASN A 337 -6.73 6.87 -11.36
N SER A 338 -6.83 8.21 -11.40
CA SER A 338 -5.94 9.07 -10.61
C SER A 338 -6.20 8.87 -9.11
N LEU A 339 -7.46 8.83 -8.69
CA LEU A 339 -7.82 8.65 -7.28
C LEU A 339 -7.34 7.31 -6.74
N LEU A 340 -7.50 6.22 -7.50
CA LEU A 340 -6.95 4.91 -7.14
C LEU A 340 -5.44 4.97 -6.96
N ASN A 341 -4.72 5.58 -7.92
CA ASN A 341 -3.27 5.80 -7.85
C ASN A 341 -2.82 6.55 -6.60
N ASP A 342 -3.54 7.60 -6.21
CA ASP A 342 -3.14 8.51 -5.15
C ASP A 342 -3.48 7.95 -3.75
N TYR A 343 -4.69 7.42 -3.55
CA TYR A 343 -5.18 7.02 -2.22
C TYR A 343 -4.81 5.60 -1.81
N GLU A 344 -4.66 4.67 -2.75
CA GLU A 344 -4.58 3.25 -2.42
C GLU A 344 -3.25 2.57 -2.76
N TYR A 345 -2.53 3.07 -3.75
CA TYR A 345 -1.20 2.55 -4.08
C TYR A 345 -0.05 3.29 -3.41
N SER A 346 -0.26 4.48 -2.86
CA SER A 346 0.80 5.35 -2.31
C SER A 346 1.55 4.74 -1.13
N GLY A 347 0.83 4.26 -0.11
CA GLY A 347 1.42 3.68 1.10
C GLY A 347 2.29 2.43 0.85
N PRO A 348 1.76 1.39 0.19
CA PRO A 348 2.53 0.21 -0.18
C PRO A 348 3.72 0.54 -1.10
N ARG A 349 3.55 1.42 -2.10
CA ARG A 349 4.65 1.80 -3.02
C ARG A 349 5.81 2.50 -2.29
N PHE A 350 5.53 3.40 -1.35
CA PHE A 350 6.57 4.03 -0.54
C PHE A 350 7.39 3.01 0.26
N SER A 351 6.70 2.06 0.91
CA SER A 351 7.35 0.98 1.67
C SER A 351 8.20 0.08 0.78
N VAL A 352 7.73 -0.23 -0.44
CA VAL A 352 8.49 -0.99 -1.44
C VAL A 352 9.78 -0.26 -1.80
N VAL A 353 9.71 1.02 -2.15
CA VAL A 353 10.89 1.81 -2.55
C VAL A 353 11.89 1.88 -1.40
N LEU A 354 11.44 2.17 -0.18
CA LEU A 354 12.33 2.26 0.98
C LEU A 354 13.02 0.93 1.29
N LEU A 355 12.26 -0.17 1.32
CA LEU A 355 12.80 -1.51 1.55
C LEU A 355 13.73 -1.94 0.42
N ALA A 356 13.41 -1.62 -0.84
CA ALA A 356 14.27 -1.91 -1.98
C ALA A 356 15.61 -1.17 -1.90
N VAL A 357 15.61 0.10 -1.51
CA VAL A 357 16.85 0.88 -1.30
C VAL A 357 17.68 0.29 -0.17
N PHE A 358 17.07 -0.03 0.98
CA PHE A 358 17.79 -0.66 2.10
C PHE A 358 18.30 -2.06 1.76
N ALA A 359 17.51 -2.84 1.02
CA ALA A 359 17.91 -4.14 0.51
C ALA A 359 19.13 -4.03 -0.43
N ALA A 360 19.12 -3.08 -1.36
CA ALA A 360 20.24 -2.83 -2.27
C ALA A 360 21.51 -2.41 -1.52
N LEU A 361 21.38 -1.51 -0.52
CA LEU A 361 22.50 -1.10 0.33
C LEU A 361 23.04 -2.28 1.16
N GLY A 362 22.16 -3.05 1.79
CA GLY A 362 22.53 -4.24 2.56
C GLY A 362 23.26 -5.27 1.69
N LEU A 363 22.73 -5.55 0.50
CA LEU A 363 23.34 -6.47 -0.45
C LEU A 363 24.73 -6.00 -0.89
N THR A 364 24.87 -4.70 -1.18
CA THR A 364 26.17 -4.11 -1.55
C THR A 364 27.18 -4.27 -0.41
N LEU A 365 26.75 -4.00 0.83
CA LEU A 365 27.59 -4.18 2.01
C LEU A 365 27.97 -5.65 2.19
N ALA A 366 27.02 -6.58 2.05
CA ALA A 366 27.28 -8.02 2.11
C ALA A 366 28.30 -8.48 1.06
N VAL A 367 28.19 -8.01 -0.18
CA VAL A 367 29.16 -8.32 -1.25
C VAL A 367 30.56 -7.80 -0.87
N VAL A 368 30.66 -6.57 -0.36
CA VAL A 368 31.92 -5.98 0.08
C VAL A 368 32.50 -6.74 1.29
N GLY A 369 31.66 -7.13 2.25
CA GLY A 369 32.04 -7.91 3.43
C GLY A 369 32.55 -9.30 3.08
N VAL A 370 31.82 -10.04 2.23
CA VAL A 370 32.23 -11.34 1.70
C VAL A 370 33.55 -11.19 0.94
N TYR A 371 33.67 -10.20 0.04
CA TYR A 371 34.91 -9.96 -0.69
C TYR A 371 36.08 -9.68 0.27
N GLY A 372 35.88 -8.85 1.30
CA GLY A 372 36.91 -8.53 2.29
C GLY A 372 37.38 -9.77 3.07
N VAL A 373 36.45 -10.61 3.52
CA VAL A 373 36.79 -11.85 4.24
C VAL A 373 37.46 -12.86 3.34
N VAL A 374 36.97 -13.06 2.12
CA VAL A 374 37.55 -13.99 1.14
C VAL A 374 38.92 -13.51 0.68
N SER A 375 39.07 -12.24 0.34
CA SER A 375 40.35 -11.65 -0.09
C SER A 375 41.41 -11.76 1.00
N ASN A 376 41.07 -11.46 2.26
CA ASN A 376 41.97 -11.62 3.38
C ASN A 376 42.35 -13.10 3.62
N ALA A 377 41.39 -14.02 3.48
CA ALA A 377 41.67 -15.45 3.61
C ALA A 377 42.54 -16.00 2.47
N VAL A 378 42.36 -15.51 1.25
CA VAL A 378 43.21 -15.84 0.09
C VAL A 378 44.62 -15.27 0.30
N ALA A 379 44.73 -14.02 0.73
CA ALA A 379 46.02 -13.37 1.02
C ALA A 379 46.80 -14.08 2.14
N GLN A 380 46.13 -14.66 3.13
CA GLN A 380 46.76 -15.46 4.18
C GLN A 380 47.17 -16.87 3.71
N ARG A 381 46.64 -17.35 2.57
CA ARG A 381 46.87 -18.70 2.04
C ARG A 381 47.59 -18.71 0.69
N THR A 382 48.08 -17.58 0.20
CA THR A 382 48.80 -17.48 -1.08
C THR A 382 49.99 -18.42 -1.15
N HIS A 383 50.73 -18.61 -0.05
CA HIS A 383 51.83 -19.57 0.02
C HIS A 383 51.37 -21.02 -0.13
N GLU A 384 50.30 -21.44 0.57
CA GLU A 384 49.70 -22.79 0.41
C GLU A 384 49.18 -23.01 -1.01
N ILE A 385 48.52 -22.01 -1.59
CA ILE A 385 47.97 -22.07 -2.95
C ILE A 385 49.11 -22.17 -3.97
N GLY A 386 50.22 -21.46 -3.76
CA GLY A 386 51.42 -21.52 -4.59
C GLY A 386 52.08 -22.91 -4.57
N VAL A 387 52.24 -23.51 -3.38
CA VAL A 387 52.76 -24.88 -3.24
C VAL A 387 51.84 -25.89 -3.93
N ARG A 388 50.52 -25.78 -3.77
CA ARG A 388 49.56 -26.67 -4.43
C ARG A 388 49.60 -26.55 -5.96
N LYS A 389 49.70 -25.33 -6.50
CA LYS A 389 49.90 -25.12 -7.94
C LYS A 389 51.20 -25.75 -8.42
N ALA A 390 52.29 -25.60 -7.67
CA ALA A 390 53.58 -26.20 -8.03
C ALA A 390 53.54 -27.75 -8.02
N LEU A 391 52.68 -28.34 -7.17
CA LEU A 391 52.41 -29.78 -7.13
C LEU A 391 51.39 -30.27 -8.18
N GLY A 392 50.94 -29.39 -9.09
CA GLY A 392 50.06 -29.74 -10.20
C GLY A 392 48.56 -29.54 -9.98
N ALA A 393 48.14 -28.83 -8.92
CA ALA A 393 46.72 -28.50 -8.73
C ALA A 393 46.20 -27.57 -9.84
N GLY A 394 45.05 -27.91 -10.42
CA GLY A 394 44.42 -27.13 -11.48
C GLY A 394 43.78 -25.84 -10.97
N SER A 395 43.50 -24.89 -11.87
CA SER A 395 42.80 -23.64 -11.54
C SER A 395 41.40 -23.89 -10.95
N SER A 396 40.74 -24.99 -11.34
CA SER A 396 39.47 -25.45 -10.78
C SER A 396 39.56 -25.84 -9.31
N ASP A 397 40.67 -26.42 -8.87
CA ASP A 397 40.87 -26.85 -7.48
C ASP A 397 41.02 -25.64 -6.55
N VAL A 398 41.71 -24.60 -7.04
CA VAL A 398 41.84 -23.31 -6.34
C VAL A 398 40.49 -22.59 -6.29
N LEU A 399 39.76 -22.54 -7.41
CA LEU A 399 38.43 -21.94 -7.44
C LEU A 399 37.48 -22.64 -6.46
N ARG A 400 37.42 -23.98 -6.48
CA ARG A 400 36.56 -24.78 -5.60
C ARG A 400 36.90 -24.57 -4.13
N LEU A 401 38.18 -24.40 -3.79
CA LEU A 401 38.61 -24.06 -2.43
C LEU A 401 38.08 -22.70 -1.98
N ILE A 402 38.16 -21.69 -2.85
CA ILE A 402 37.69 -20.32 -2.57
C ILE A 402 36.16 -20.29 -2.44
N PHE A 403 35.43 -20.90 -3.37
CA PHE A 403 33.96 -21.01 -3.31
C PHE A 403 33.49 -21.71 -2.04
N ARG A 404 34.12 -22.84 -1.68
CA ARG A 404 33.76 -23.58 -0.46
C ARG A 404 34.06 -22.79 0.81
N PHE A 405 35.06 -21.90 0.77
CA PHE A 405 35.35 -20.98 1.88
C PHE A 405 34.29 -19.87 2.00
N GLY A 406 33.89 -19.24 0.89
CA GLY A 406 32.81 -18.24 0.88
C GLY A 406 31.46 -18.83 1.28
N ALA A 407 31.13 -20.02 0.76
CA ALA A 407 29.90 -20.74 1.07
C ALA A 407 29.72 -21.04 2.57
N ARG A 408 30.82 -21.15 3.32
CA ARG A 408 30.79 -21.36 4.78
C ARG A 408 30.17 -20.19 5.54
N PHE A 409 30.13 -18.99 4.96
CA PHE A 409 29.51 -17.81 5.56
C PHE A 409 28.17 -17.48 4.91
N ILE A 410 28.06 -17.64 3.59
CA ILE A 410 26.83 -17.35 2.84
C ILE A 410 25.70 -18.32 3.24
N LEU A 411 25.96 -19.63 3.26
CA LEU A 411 24.90 -20.63 3.53
C LEU A 411 24.27 -20.50 4.93
N PRO A 412 25.04 -20.34 6.03
CA PRO A 412 24.44 -20.06 7.33
C PRO A 412 23.71 -18.73 7.38
N GLY A 413 24.24 -17.69 6.71
CA GLY A 413 23.58 -16.39 6.60
C GLY A 413 22.21 -16.48 5.92
N ILE A 414 22.12 -17.22 4.81
CA ILE A 414 20.85 -17.50 4.12
C ILE A 414 19.89 -18.27 5.03
N ALA A 415 20.35 -19.33 5.70
CA ALA A 415 19.50 -20.13 6.57
C ALA A 415 18.92 -19.30 7.75
N ILE A 416 19.78 -18.52 8.42
CA ILE A 416 19.37 -17.62 9.51
C ILE A 416 18.47 -16.52 8.98
N GLY A 417 18.83 -15.91 7.85
CA GLY A 417 18.05 -14.88 7.19
C GLY A 417 16.65 -15.35 6.82
N LEU A 418 16.51 -16.59 6.31
CA LEU A 418 15.20 -17.16 5.94
C LEU A 418 14.32 -17.30 7.19
N ALA A 419 14.87 -17.88 8.25
CA ALA A 419 14.18 -18.01 9.52
C ALA A 419 13.77 -16.64 10.10
N ALA A 420 14.67 -15.66 10.06
CA ALA A 420 14.41 -14.30 10.50
C ALA A 420 13.37 -13.59 9.63
N SER A 421 13.40 -13.81 8.31
CA SER A 421 12.45 -13.21 7.35
C SER A 421 11.05 -13.73 7.58
N ILE A 422 10.90 -15.03 7.83
CA ILE A 422 9.63 -15.66 8.18
C ILE A 422 9.07 -15.07 9.49
N ALA A 423 9.94 -14.84 10.47
CA ALA A 423 9.55 -14.20 11.73
C ALA A 423 9.14 -12.73 11.52
N ALA A 424 9.92 -11.97 10.76
CA ALA A 424 9.65 -10.56 10.43
C ALA A 424 8.37 -10.39 9.59
N ALA A 425 8.09 -11.32 8.68
CA ALA A 425 6.89 -11.30 7.85
C ALA A 425 5.60 -11.42 8.67
N ARG A 426 5.65 -12.00 9.89
CA ARG A 426 4.51 -11.98 10.82
C ARG A 426 4.20 -10.59 11.34
N VAL A 427 5.23 -9.76 11.58
CA VAL A 427 5.07 -8.37 12.00
C VAL A 427 4.50 -7.54 10.84
N LEU A 428 4.93 -7.84 9.61
CA LEU A 428 4.43 -7.19 8.40
C LEU A 428 3.06 -7.69 7.95
N ARG A 429 2.47 -8.70 8.60
CA ARG A 429 1.20 -9.31 8.17
C ARG A 429 0.06 -8.29 8.07
N SER A 430 0.04 -7.28 8.93
CA SER A 430 -0.97 -6.19 8.87
C SER A 430 -0.82 -5.29 7.65
N GLN A 431 0.31 -5.36 6.95
CA GLN A 431 0.62 -4.58 5.75
C GLN A 431 0.71 -5.42 4.46
N LEU A 432 0.59 -6.75 4.55
CA LEU A 432 0.62 -7.65 3.40
C LEU A 432 -0.81 -7.91 2.90
N TRP A 433 -1.07 -7.71 1.61
CA TRP A 433 -2.38 -7.91 0.98
C TRP A 433 -2.41 -9.20 0.16
N HIS A 434 -3.26 -10.17 0.53
CA HIS A 434 -3.44 -11.46 -0.18
C HIS A 434 -2.16 -12.26 -0.52
N VAL A 435 -1.00 -11.80 -0.06
CA VAL A 435 0.29 -12.45 -0.20
C VAL A 435 0.59 -13.21 1.07
N SER A 436 0.83 -14.50 0.94
CA SER A 436 1.27 -15.32 2.06
C SER A 436 2.62 -14.81 2.58
N PRO A 437 2.80 -14.66 3.90
CA PRO A 437 4.12 -14.43 4.52
C PRO A 437 5.16 -15.53 4.19
N HIS A 438 4.72 -16.64 3.59
CA HIS A 438 5.54 -17.79 3.20
C HIS A 438 5.53 -18.00 1.69
N ASP A 439 5.33 -16.94 0.91
CA ASP A 439 5.34 -17.00 -0.55
C ASP A 439 6.63 -17.67 -1.07
N PRO A 440 6.53 -18.89 -1.64
CA PRO A 440 7.70 -19.66 -2.03
C PRO A 440 8.41 -19.03 -3.23
N VAL A 441 7.69 -18.28 -4.08
CA VAL A 441 8.30 -17.60 -5.22
C VAL A 441 9.21 -16.48 -4.72
N ALA A 442 8.74 -15.68 -3.76
CA ALA A 442 9.54 -14.61 -3.16
C ALA A 442 10.76 -15.16 -2.40
N LEU A 443 10.61 -16.25 -1.65
CA LEU A 443 11.72 -16.84 -0.91
C LEU A 443 12.76 -17.47 -1.85
N VAL A 444 12.32 -18.22 -2.86
CA VAL A 444 13.22 -18.87 -3.82
C VAL A 444 13.93 -17.85 -4.70
N SER A 445 13.23 -16.82 -5.20
CA SER A 445 13.85 -15.80 -6.07
C SER A 445 14.98 -15.07 -5.36
N VAL A 446 14.83 -14.77 -4.08
CA VAL A 446 15.85 -14.08 -3.30
C VAL A 446 17.03 -14.99 -2.96
N VAL A 447 16.78 -16.26 -2.65
CA VAL A 447 17.87 -17.23 -2.42
C VAL A 447 18.68 -17.44 -3.70
N VAL A 448 18.02 -17.53 -4.87
CA VAL A 448 18.68 -17.64 -6.18
C VAL A 448 19.47 -16.37 -6.51
N LEU A 449 18.99 -15.19 -6.15
CA LEU A 449 19.72 -13.93 -6.36
C LEU A 449 21.03 -13.85 -5.55
N LEU A 450 21.07 -14.49 -4.38
CA LEU A 450 22.22 -14.45 -3.45
C LEU A 450 23.26 -15.54 -3.68
N LEU A 451 22.89 -16.62 -4.36
CA LEU A 451 23.77 -17.71 -4.76
C LEU A 451 24.46 -17.41 -6.08
#